data_AF-A0A940WF10-F1
#
_entry.id   AF-A0A940WF10-F1
#
_cell.length_a   1.000
_cell.length_b   1.000
_cell.length_c   1.000
_cell.angle_alpha   90.00
_cell.angle_beta   90.00
_cell.angle_gamma   90.00
#
_symmetry.space_group_name_H-M   'P 1'
#
loop_
_entity.id
_entity.type
_entity.pdbx_description
1 polymer ?
#
loop_
_entity_poly.entity_id
_entity_poly.type
_entity_poly.pdbx_seq_one_letter_code
_entity_poly.pdbx_strand_id
1 'polypeptide(L)'
;MPTWRTEVTSVTPEALTEDQREALALALPGFSTITDDEMTRSVIIAFDVEARTPREAAARASKALTDAARQALGDVLPFLGIRAGRGDTAPKPAMPELLGYAEIATVLQVSRQRARELAETHPDFPPPVSRLSMGPIFTLESVMDFAKGWERRAGRPRKTA
;
A
#
# COMPACT_ATOMS: atom_id res chain seq x y z
N MET A 1 22.88 -14.77 3.90
CA MET A 1 22.17 -14.15 5.08
C MET A 1 20.67 -14.23 4.80
N PRO A 2 19.72 -13.96 5.73
CA PRO A 2 18.31 -13.96 5.33
C PRO A 2 18.03 -12.84 4.31
N THR A 3 17.20 -13.15 3.32
CA THR A 3 16.73 -12.19 2.32
C THR A 3 15.55 -11.40 2.87
N TRP A 4 15.58 -10.08 2.65
CA TRP A 4 14.53 -9.15 3.01
C TRP A 4 14.02 -8.47 1.76
N ARG A 5 12.71 -8.52 1.53
CA ARG A 5 12.08 -7.67 0.52
C ARG A 5 11.91 -6.28 1.10
N THR A 6 12.44 -5.29 0.39
CA THR A 6 12.38 -3.89 0.80
C THR A 6 11.57 -3.08 -0.17
N GLU A 7 10.81 -2.12 0.35
CA GLU A 7 10.11 -1.11 -0.41
C GLU A 7 10.60 0.26 0.04
N VAL A 8 11.16 1.01 -0.89
CA VAL A 8 11.57 2.38 -0.67
C VAL A 8 10.59 3.29 -1.39
N THR A 9 9.96 4.18 -0.64
CA THR A 9 9.13 5.24 -1.21
C THR A 9 9.99 6.48 -1.34
N SER A 10 10.10 7.02 -2.55
CA SER A 10 10.79 8.26 -2.84
C SER A 10 9.82 9.26 -3.48
N VAL A 11 10.10 10.55 -3.34
CA VAL A 11 9.38 11.60 -4.07
C VAL A 11 10.26 12.03 -5.24
N THR A 12 9.67 12.20 -6.42
CA THR A 12 10.40 12.74 -7.58
C THR A 12 9.74 14.05 -8.02
N PRO A 13 10.50 15.15 -8.21
CA PRO A 13 9.92 16.42 -8.67
C PRO A 13 9.26 16.28 -10.06
N GLU A 14 9.89 15.46 -10.90
CA GLU A 14 9.48 15.07 -12.25
C GLU A 14 9.37 13.54 -12.31
N ALA A 15 8.51 13.02 -13.19
CA ALA A 15 8.40 11.58 -13.41
C ALA A 15 9.71 11.05 -14.00
N LEU A 16 10.16 9.87 -13.55
CA LEU A 16 11.33 9.21 -14.15
C LEU A 16 11.00 8.87 -15.62
N THR A 17 11.97 9.03 -16.51
CA THR A 17 11.84 8.54 -17.88
C THR A 17 11.96 7.01 -17.92
N GLU A 18 11.58 6.38 -19.04
CA GLU A 18 11.74 4.92 -19.19
C GLU A 18 13.21 4.50 -19.08
N ASP A 19 14.11 5.22 -19.76
CA ASP A 19 15.55 4.96 -19.69
C ASP A 19 16.10 5.10 -18.26
N GLN A 20 15.61 6.09 -17.50
CA GLN A 20 15.99 6.29 -16.10
C GLN A 20 15.48 5.16 -15.21
N ARG A 21 14.25 4.68 -15.44
CA ARG A 21 13.70 3.52 -14.73
C ARG A 21 14.51 2.26 -15.02
N GLU A 22 14.83 2.01 -16.28
CA GLU A 22 15.60 0.82 -16.69
C GLU A 22 17.01 0.86 -16.09
N ALA A 23 17.69 2.01 -16.18
CA ALA A 23 19.01 2.20 -15.59
C ALA A 23 19.00 2.03 -14.06
N LEU A 24 17.97 2.55 -13.38
CA LEU A 24 17.81 2.41 -11.93
C LEU A 24 17.53 0.96 -11.53
N ALA A 25 16.64 0.28 -12.25
CA ALA A 25 16.33 -1.14 -12.04
C ALA A 25 17.57 -2.02 -12.21
N LEU A 26 18.38 -1.76 -13.24
CA LEU A 26 19.61 -2.50 -13.51
C LEU A 26 20.68 -2.30 -12.42
N ALA A 27 20.73 -1.13 -11.80
CA ALA A 27 21.69 -0.80 -10.74
C ALA A 27 21.27 -1.32 -9.35
N LEU A 28 20.01 -1.71 -9.16
CA LEU A 28 19.49 -2.23 -7.90
C LEU A 28 19.73 -3.74 -7.76
N PRO A 29 19.97 -4.25 -6.52
CA PRO A 29 20.19 -5.66 -6.29
C PRO A 29 18.88 -6.47 -6.30
N GLY A 30 18.93 -7.69 -6.84
CA GLY A 30 17.81 -8.63 -6.82
C GLY A 30 16.71 -8.28 -7.82
N PHE A 31 15.49 -8.80 -7.60
CA PHE A 31 14.34 -8.45 -8.44
C PHE A 31 13.80 -7.08 -8.02
N SER A 32 13.94 -6.08 -8.90
CA SER A 32 13.42 -4.74 -8.67
C SER A 32 12.08 -4.51 -9.39
N THR A 33 11.12 -3.89 -8.70
CA THR A 33 9.92 -3.31 -9.32
C THR A 33 9.89 -1.82 -9.01
N ILE A 34 9.64 -1.01 -10.03
CA ILE A 34 9.48 0.44 -9.91
C ILE A 34 8.04 0.75 -10.28
N THR A 35 7.32 1.42 -9.38
CA THR A 35 5.92 1.82 -9.59
C THR A 35 5.80 3.30 -9.32
N ASP A 36 5.43 4.05 -10.35
CA ASP A 36 5.17 5.49 -10.27
C ASP A 36 3.71 5.75 -9.86
N ASP A 37 3.50 6.69 -8.95
CA ASP A 37 2.20 7.26 -8.64
C ASP A 37 2.19 8.73 -9.10
N GLU A 38 1.59 8.97 -10.27
CA GLU A 38 1.49 10.30 -10.88
C GLU A 38 0.72 11.30 -10.01
N MET A 39 -0.23 10.83 -9.19
CA MET A 39 -1.06 11.69 -8.37
C MET A 39 -0.28 12.21 -7.16
N THR A 40 0.55 11.36 -6.55
CA THR A 40 1.35 11.74 -5.36
C THR A 40 2.77 12.17 -5.71
N ARG A 41 3.18 12.08 -6.99
CA ARG A 41 4.57 12.26 -7.46
C ARG A 41 5.56 11.44 -6.64
N SER A 42 5.15 10.24 -6.25
CA SER A 42 5.98 9.31 -5.52
C SER A 42 6.29 8.10 -6.37
N VAL A 43 7.47 7.54 -6.16
CA VAL A 43 7.90 6.29 -6.76
C VAL A 43 8.13 5.27 -5.66
N ILE A 44 7.54 4.09 -5.82
CA ILE A 44 7.75 2.95 -4.95
C ILE A 44 8.72 2.01 -5.66
N ILE A 45 9.83 1.74 -4.99
CA ILE A 45 10.92 0.92 -5.51
C ILE A 45 11.04 -0.29 -4.59
N ALA A 46 10.65 -1.46 -5.09
CA ALA A 46 10.70 -2.72 -4.36
C ALA A 46 11.90 -3.55 -4.82
N PHE A 47 12.77 -4.00 -3.92
CA PHE A 47 13.93 -4.85 -4.25
C PHE A 47 14.44 -5.63 -3.03
N ASP A 48 15.28 -6.63 -3.26
CA ASP A 48 15.73 -7.57 -2.23
C ASP A 48 17.12 -7.23 -1.70
N VAL A 49 17.29 -7.35 -0.39
CA VAL A 49 18.59 -7.18 0.27
C VAL A 49 18.89 -8.32 1.25
N GLU A 50 20.15 -8.71 1.32
CA GLU A 50 20.63 -9.63 2.34
C GLU A 50 20.99 -8.89 3.63
N ALA A 51 20.34 -9.25 4.75
CA ALA A 51 20.57 -8.62 6.04
C ALA A 51 20.22 -9.55 7.20
N ARG A 52 20.85 -9.38 8.38
CA ARG A 52 20.55 -10.19 9.57
C ARG A 52 19.37 -9.64 10.37
N THR A 53 19.11 -8.34 10.27
CA THR A 53 18.10 -7.63 11.04
C THR A 53 17.29 -6.67 10.16
N PRO A 54 16.06 -6.28 10.56
CA PRO A 54 15.28 -5.28 9.84
C PRO A 54 16.01 -3.94 9.70
N ARG A 55 16.73 -3.53 10.75
CA ARG A 55 17.51 -2.28 10.74
C ARG A 55 18.64 -2.33 9.73
N GLU A 56 19.34 -3.46 9.66
CA GLU A 56 20.39 -3.68 8.66
C GLU A 56 19.80 -3.73 7.25
N ALA A 57 18.63 -4.36 7.06
CA ALA A 57 17.93 -4.38 5.78
C ALA A 57 17.58 -2.96 5.31
N ALA A 58 17.00 -2.13 6.19
CA ALA A 58 16.67 -0.75 5.87
C ALA A 58 17.91 0.09 5.53
N ALA A 59 19.00 -0.06 6.30
CA ALA A 59 20.25 0.65 6.03
C ALA A 59 20.88 0.23 4.69
N ARG A 60 20.87 -1.07 4.36
CA ARG A 60 21.36 -1.60 3.09
C ARG A 60 20.50 -1.15 1.92
N ALA A 61 19.18 -1.16 2.06
CA ALA A 61 18.27 -0.67 1.03
C ALA A 61 18.46 0.83 0.76
N SER A 62 18.55 1.65 1.81
CA SER A 62 18.84 3.08 1.68
C SER A 62 20.14 3.33 0.91
N LYS A 63 21.21 2.59 1.27
CA LYS A 63 22.50 2.69 0.58
C LYS A 63 22.41 2.25 -0.88
N ALA A 64 21.80 1.08 -1.14
CA ALA A 64 21.67 0.53 -2.49
C ALA A 64 20.92 1.48 -3.42
N LEU A 65 19.79 2.05 -2.96
CA LEU A 65 19.05 3.04 -3.74
C LEU A 65 19.86 4.32 -3.97
N THR A 66 20.57 4.81 -2.94
CA THR A 66 21.39 6.03 -3.07
C THR A 66 22.51 5.84 -4.09
N ASP A 67 23.20 4.71 -4.04
CA ASP A 67 24.27 4.37 -4.97
C ASP A 67 23.72 4.19 -6.39
N ALA A 68 22.60 3.47 -6.54
CA ALA A 68 21.93 3.25 -7.82
C ALA A 68 21.40 4.56 -8.45
N ALA A 69 20.76 5.43 -7.66
CA ALA A 69 20.28 6.72 -8.12
C ALA A 69 21.44 7.61 -8.58
N ARG A 70 22.53 7.67 -7.80
CA ARG A 70 23.72 8.43 -8.20
C ARG A 70 24.30 7.95 -9.52
N GLN A 71 24.29 6.64 -9.76
CA GLN A 71 24.80 6.04 -10.99
C GLN A 71 23.86 6.26 -12.18
N ALA A 72 22.56 6.03 -12.02
CA ALA A 72 21.58 6.04 -13.10
C ALA A 72 21.06 7.46 -13.42
N LEU A 73 20.90 8.30 -12.40
CA LEU A 73 20.27 9.62 -12.50
C LEU A 73 21.26 10.77 -12.33
N GLY A 74 22.48 10.49 -11.85
CA GLY A 74 23.47 11.51 -11.51
C GLY A 74 23.19 12.26 -10.20
N ASP A 75 22.12 11.91 -9.48
CA ASP A 75 21.70 12.55 -8.22
C ASP A 75 21.09 11.53 -7.25
N VAL A 76 20.81 11.97 -6.02
CA VAL A 76 20.14 11.16 -5.00
C VAL A 76 18.63 11.35 -5.03
N LEU A 77 17.90 10.27 -4.79
CA LEU A 77 16.46 10.30 -4.63
C LEU A 77 16.07 10.55 -3.16
N PRO A 78 15.22 11.55 -2.85
CA PRO A 78 14.80 11.82 -1.47
C PRO A 78 13.80 10.75 -0.98
N PHE A 79 14.18 10.02 0.07
CA PHE A 79 13.34 8.98 0.65
C PHE A 79 12.24 9.57 1.54
N LEU A 80 11.01 9.12 1.34
CA LEU A 80 9.88 9.32 2.25
C LEU A 80 9.82 8.22 3.31
N GLY A 81 10.25 7.01 2.98
CA GLY A 81 10.31 5.90 3.93
C GLY A 81 10.87 4.60 3.34
N ILE A 82 11.28 3.69 4.22
CA ILE A 82 11.77 2.36 3.87
C ILE A 82 11.01 1.33 4.71
N ARG A 83 10.44 0.32 4.05
CA ARG A 83 9.83 -0.84 4.70
C ARG A 83 10.61 -2.10 4.34
N ALA A 84 10.74 -3.02 5.28
CA ALA A 84 11.46 -4.28 5.11
C ALA A 84 10.62 -5.43 5.67
N GLY A 85 10.23 -6.36 4.79
CA GLY A 85 9.57 -7.63 5.12
C GLY A 85 10.56 -8.79 5.02
N ARG A 86 10.40 -9.82 5.86
CA ARG A 86 11.24 -11.03 5.82
C ARG A 86 10.62 -12.05 4.86
N GLY A 87 11.42 -12.64 3.97
CA GLY A 87 10.97 -13.64 2.98
C GLY A 87 10.25 -13.03 1.77
N ASP A 88 9.43 -13.82 1.09
CA ASP A 88 8.72 -13.41 -0.14
C ASP A 88 7.50 -12.51 0.12
N THR A 89 7.23 -12.17 1.38
CA THR A 89 6.10 -11.31 1.71
C THR A 89 6.46 -9.88 1.33
N ALA A 90 5.80 -9.36 0.28
CA ALA A 90 5.87 -7.95 -0.05
C ALA A 90 5.53 -7.12 1.19
N PRO A 91 6.28 -6.04 1.48
CA PRO A 91 5.92 -5.10 2.54
C PRO A 91 4.47 -4.66 2.34
N LYS A 92 3.68 -4.61 3.43
CA LYS A 92 2.31 -4.08 3.34
C LYS A 92 2.35 -2.66 2.72
N PRO A 93 1.43 -2.29 1.81
CA PRO A 93 1.43 -1.01 1.09
C PRO A 93 1.65 0.21 2.00
N ALA A 94 2.31 1.24 1.47
CA ALA A 94 2.67 2.48 2.19
C ALA A 94 1.46 3.20 2.77
N MET A 95 0.38 3.18 1.99
CA MET A 95 -0.88 3.78 2.31
C MET A 95 -1.91 2.67 2.18
N PRO A 96 -2.65 2.34 3.24
CA PRO A 96 -3.73 1.39 3.13
C PRO A 96 -4.73 1.92 2.11
N GLU A 97 -5.29 1.05 1.28
CA GLU A 97 -6.40 1.43 0.41
C GLU A 97 -7.54 1.96 1.26
N LEU A 98 -7.93 3.21 1.01
CA LEU A 98 -8.92 3.92 1.81
C LEU A 98 -10.30 3.79 1.19
N LEU A 99 -11.28 3.48 2.03
CA LEU A 99 -12.67 3.29 1.62
C LEU A 99 -13.58 4.29 2.34
N GLY A 100 -14.50 4.88 1.60
CA GLY A 100 -15.72 5.46 2.13
C GLY A 100 -16.88 4.47 2.03
N TYR A 101 -18.10 4.91 2.38
CA TYR A 101 -19.27 4.04 2.35
C TYR A 101 -19.64 3.52 0.95
N ALA A 102 -19.27 4.21 -0.12
CA ALA A 102 -19.54 3.77 -1.49
C ALA A 102 -18.68 2.56 -1.84
N GLU A 103 -17.38 2.62 -1.54
CA GLU A 103 -16.45 1.54 -1.81
C GLU A 103 -16.73 0.33 -0.90
N ILE A 104 -17.06 0.57 0.38
CA ILE A 104 -17.49 -0.49 1.31
C ILE A 104 -18.74 -1.22 0.78
N ALA A 105 -19.71 -0.50 0.23
CA ALA A 105 -20.91 -1.09 -0.34
C ALA A 105 -20.59 -2.05 -1.49
N THR A 106 -19.65 -1.67 -2.36
CA THR A 106 -19.14 -2.50 -3.45
C THR A 106 -18.40 -3.74 -2.91
N VAL A 107 -17.48 -3.56 -1.96
CA VAL A 107 -16.70 -4.67 -1.37
C VAL A 107 -17.60 -5.68 -0.66
N LEU A 108 -18.55 -5.20 0.13
CA LEU A 108 -19.47 -6.05 0.91
C LEU A 108 -20.71 -6.49 0.12
N GLN A 109 -20.88 -6.03 -1.12
CA GLN A 109 -22.04 -6.32 -1.98
C GLN A 109 -23.38 -5.98 -1.31
N VAL A 110 -23.45 -4.79 -0.72
CA VAL A 110 -24.64 -4.25 -0.05
C VAL A 110 -24.98 -2.85 -0.58
N SER A 111 -26.12 -2.30 -0.18
CA SER A 111 -26.41 -0.89 -0.48
C SER A 111 -25.51 0.05 0.33
N ARG A 112 -25.27 1.27 -0.17
CA ARG A 112 -24.54 2.32 0.56
C ARG A 112 -25.17 2.63 1.93
N GLN A 113 -26.51 2.58 2.01
CA GLN A 113 -27.23 2.75 3.27
C GLN A 113 -26.90 1.63 4.26
N ARG A 114 -26.84 0.38 3.79
CA ARG A 114 -26.49 -0.77 4.63
C ARG A 114 -25.02 -0.74 5.06
N ALA A 115 -24.11 -0.31 4.18
CA ALA A 115 -22.71 -0.10 4.54
C ALA A 115 -22.56 0.93 5.68
N ARG A 116 -23.29 2.05 5.60
CA ARG A 116 -23.34 3.04 6.67
C ARG A 116 -23.93 2.46 7.96
N GLU A 117 -25.05 1.76 7.88
CA GLU A 117 -25.70 1.15 9.04
C GLU A 117 -24.77 0.16 9.75
N LEU A 118 -24.07 -0.69 9.01
CA LEU A 118 -23.07 -1.62 9.56
C LEU A 118 -21.96 -0.85 10.29
N ALA A 119 -21.42 0.19 9.67
CA ALA A 119 -20.36 0.99 10.28
C ALA A 119 -20.79 1.77 11.53
N GLU A 120 -22.07 2.12 11.64
CA GLU A 120 -22.61 2.87 12.78
C GLU A 120 -23.15 1.98 13.91
N THR A 121 -23.59 0.75 13.60
CA THR A 121 -24.35 -0.08 14.54
C THR A 121 -23.76 -1.46 14.83
N HIS A 122 -22.93 -2.00 13.94
CA HIS A 122 -22.39 -3.34 14.13
C HIS A 122 -21.13 -3.28 15.01
N PRO A 123 -21.11 -3.95 16.18
CA PRO A 123 -20.04 -3.79 17.17
C PRO A 123 -18.67 -4.24 16.64
N ASP A 124 -18.65 -5.27 15.79
CA ASP A 124 -17.42 -5.81 15.20
C ASP A 124 -16.99 -5.10 13.91
N PHE A 125 -17.74 -4.09 13.44
CA PHE A 125 -17.33 -3.33 12.27
C PHE A 125 -16.11 -2.46 12.64
N PRO A 126 -15.08 -2.39 11.78
CA PRO A 126 -13.85 -1.69 12.13
C PRO A 126 -14.09 -0.20 12.36
N PRO A 127 -13.36 0.42 13.32
CA PRO A 127 -13.40 1.86 13.47
C PRO A 127 -12.77 2.56 12.26
N PRO A 128 -13.24 3.77 11.91
CA PRO A 128 -12.63 4.53 10.84
C PRO A 128 -11.23 5.04 11.23
N VAL A 129 -10.31 5.05 10.28
CA VAL A 129 -8.97 5.63 10.45
C VAL A 129 -8.99 7.16 10.49
N SER A 130 -10.03 7.78 9.92
CA SER A 130 -10.24 9.22 10.00
C SER A 130 -11.72 9.57 9.79
N ARG A 131 -12.16 10.71 10.31
CA ARG A 131 -13.49 11.27 10.06
C ARG A 131 -13.34 12.64 9.41
N LEU A 132 -13.76 12.74 8.15
CA LEU A 132 -13.74 13.97 7.37
C LEU A 132 -15.16 14.55 7.31
N SER A 133 -15.29 15.81 6.87
CA SER A 133 -16.61 16.43 6.63
C SER A 133 -17.48 15.65 5.64
N MET A 134 -16.83 14.94 4.70
CA MET A 134 -17.51 14.09 3.70
C MET A 134 -17.92 12.71 4.25
N GLY A 135 -17.43 12.33 5.43
CA GLY A 135 -17.72 11.04 6.07
C GLY A 135 -16.48 10.35 6.64
N PRO A 136 -16.68 9.20 7.31
CA PRO A 136 -15.60 8.38 7.82
C PRO A 136 -14.84 7.64 6.71
N ILE A 137 -13.56 7.45 6.94
CA ILE A 137 -12.62 6.73 6.07
C ILE A 137 -12.15 5.47 6.79
N PHE A 138 -12.13 4.35 6.08
CA PHE A 138 -11.72 3.03 6.58
C PHE A 138 -10.59 2.48 5.72
N THR A 139 -9.90 1.43 6.18
CA THR A 139 -8.97 0.68 5.32
C THR A 139 -9.68 -0.49 4.67
N LEU A 140 -9.28 -0.86 3.45
CA LEU A 140 -9.75 -2.07 2.79
C LEU A 140 -9.44 -3.31 3.65
N GLU A 141 -8.25 -3.38 4.23
CA GLU A 141 -7.82 -4.51 5.07
C GLU A 141 -8.81 -4.75 6.22
N SER A 142 -9.12 -3.73 7.01
CA SER A 142 -10.02 -3.88 8.16
C SER A 142 -11.45 -4.24 7.74
N VAL A 143 -11.93 -3.73 6.61
CA VAL A 143 -13.26 -4.07 6.08
C VAL A 143 -13.30 -5.51 5.56
N MET A 144 -12.23 -5.97 4.92
CA MET A 144 -12.10 -7.36 4.48
C MET A 144 -11.99 -8.33 5.65
N ASP A 145 -11.30 -7.96 6.73
CA ASP A 145 -11.21 -8.78 7.93
C ASP A 145 -12.57 -8.93 8.61
N PHE A 146 -13.35 -7.85 8.70
CA PHE A 146 -14.76 -7.94 9.12
C PHE A 146 -15.56 -8.88 8.23
N ALA A 147 -15.41 -8.76 6.90
CA ALA A 147 -16.16 -9.57 5.94
C ALA A 147 -15.93 -11.09 6.10
N LYS A 148 -14.75 -11.51 6.54
CA LYS A 148 -14.40 -12.94 6.73
C LYS A 148 -15.25 -13.61 7.81
N GLY A 149 -15.61 -12.88 8.87
CA GLY A 149 -16.39 -13.39 10.00
C GLY A 149 -17.86 -12.98 9.99
N TRP A 150 -18.28 -12.13 9.06
CA TRP A 150 -19.61 -11.54 9.04
C TRP A 150 -20.63 -12.42 8.32
N GLU A 151 -21.55 -13.04 9.08
CA GLU A 151 -22.71 -13.73 8.52
C GLU A 151 -23.77 -12.75 8.00
N ARG A 152 -23.95 -12.72 6.68
CA ARG A 152 -24.97 -11.89 6.01
C ARG A 152 -26.38 -12.41 6.31
N ARG A 153 -27.13 -11.75 7.18
CA ARG A 153 -28.58 -11.97 7.30
C ARG A 153 -29.29 -11.35 6.08
N ALA A 154 -29.70 -12.20 5.14
CA ALA A 154 -30.49 -11.77 3.99
C ALA A 154 -31.82 -11.16 4.45
N GLY A 155 -32.08 -9.90 4.06
CA GLY A 155 -33.35 -9.22 4.30
C GLY A 155 -34.50 -9.84 3.49
N ARG A 156 -35.73 -9.60 3.97
CA ARG A 156 -37.00 -10.14 3.43
C ARG A 156 -37.09 -9.97 1.89
N PRO A 157 -37.41 -11.03 1.12
CA PRO A 157 -37.56 -10.93 -0.33
C PRO A 157 -38.61 -9.87 -0.70
N ARG A 158 -38.32 -9.09 -1.75
CA ARG A 158 -39.27 -8.11 -2.33
C ARG A 158 -40.56 -8.86 -2.66
N LYS A 159 -41.70 -8.37 -2.14
CA LYS A 159 -43.01 -8.78 -2.66
C LYS A 159 -43.06 -8.33 -4.12
N THR A 160 -43.05 -9.29 -5.04
CA THR A 160 -43.40 -9.07 -6.44
C THR A 160 -44.83 -8.53 -6.47
N ALA A 161 -44.99 -7.35 -7.07
CA ALA A 161 -46.29 -6.75 -7.37
C ALA A 161 -46.84 -7.34 -8.67
#